data_AF-A0A2K3LKU2-F1
#
_entry.id   AF-A0A2K3LKU2-F1
#
_cell.length_a   1.000
_cell.length_b   1.000
_cell.length_c   1.000
_cell.angle_alpha   90.00
_cell.angle_beta   90.00
_cell.angle_gamma   90.00
#
_symmetry.space_group_name_H-M   'P 1'
#
loop_
_entity.id
_entity.type
_entity.pdbx_description
1 polymer ?
#
loop_
_entity_poly.entity_id
_entity_poly.type
_entity_poly.pdbx_seq_one_letter_code
_entity_poly.pdbx_strand_id
1 'polypeptide(L)'
;DALNQLQALIDQVEEPLQKTFQNVHQGYVPETLIRFLKAREWNASKAHKMLIESLNWRVQNEIDKILSKPIIPQDLYRGVRDSQLIGLSGYSREGCLRCLSGSLLLMTGFGAKFLSCV
;
A
#
# COMPACT_ATOMS: atom_id res chain seq x y z
N ASP A 1 18.78 -12.43 13.50
CA ASP A 1 17.39 -11.98 13.42
C ASP A 1 17.11 -11.51 12.00
N ALA A 2 16.01 -11.94 11.39
CA ALA A 2 15.61 -11.57 10.02
C ALA A 2 15.30 -10.07 9.89
N LEU A 3 14.83 -9.44 10.99
CA LEU A 3 14.62 -8.00 11.06
C LEU A 3 15.93 -7.23 10.88
N ASN A 4 16.95 -7.60 11.65
CA ASN A 4 18.27 -6.94 11.60
C ASN A 4 18.96 -7.12 10.25
N GLN A 5 18.78 -8.29 9.61
CA GLN A 5 19.28 -8.53 8.26
C GLN A 5 18.61 -7.62 7.23
N LEU A 6 17.28 -7.47 7.31
CA LEU A 6 16.54 -6.59 6.41
C LEU A 6 16.88 -5.11 6.64
N GLN A 7 17.04 -4.70 7.90
CA GLN A 7 17.47 -3.34 8.25
C GLN A 7 18.85 -3.02 7.65
N ALA A 8 19.83 -3.92 7.82
CA ALA A 8 21.17 -3.74 7.27
C ALA A 8 21.19 -3.65 5.73
N LEU A 9 20.23 -4.29 5.05
CA LEU A 9 20.07 -4.17 3.60
C LEU A 9 19.46 -2.82 3.20
N ILE A 10 18.54 -2.28 4.00
CA ILE A 10 17.90 -0.98 3.76
C ILE A 10 18.86 0.19 4.00
N ASP A 11 19.76 0.07 4.96
CA ASP A 11 20.77 1.11 5.25
C ASP A 11 21.75 1.31 4.07
N GLN A 12 21.84 0.35 3.15
CA GLN A 12 22.69 0.41 1.94
C GLN A 12 22.00 1.07 0.73
N VAL A 13 20.74 1.47 0.85
CA VAL A 13 19.93 1.96 -0.28
C VAL A 13 20.12 3.47 -0.48
N GLU A 14 20.13 3.92 -1.74
CA GLU A 14 20.35 5.32 -2.14
C GLU A 14 19.23 6.32 -1.73
N GLU A 15 19.60 7.59 -1.66
CA GLU A 15 18.82 8.75 -1.20
C GLU A 15 17.36 8.90 -1.71
N PRO A 16 17.01 8.66 -3.00
CA PRO A 16 15.60 8.83 -3.42
C PRO A 16 14.66 7.80 -2.78
N LEU A 17 15.16 6.58 -2.54
CA LEU A 17 14.37 5.52 -1.93
C LEU A 17 14.29 5.67 -0.42
N GLN A 18 15.33 6.20 0.23
CA GLN A 18 15.30 6.50 1.67
C GLN A 18 14.22 7.53 2.01
N LYS A 19 14.08 8.59 1.22
CA LYS A 19 13.05 9.61 1.43
C LYS A 19 11.63 9.04 1.32
N THR A 20 11.36 8.21 0.31
CA THR A 20 10.05 7.56 0.18
C THR A 20 9.84 6.51 1.27
N PHE A 21 10.89 5.82 1.72
CA PHE A 21 10.79 4.90 2.85
C PHE A 21 10.38 5.61 4.14
N GLN A 22 10.92 6.80 4.42
CA GLN A 22 10.49 7.66 5.53
C GLN A 22 8.99 7.95 5.51
N ASN A 23 8.44 8.23 4.34
CA ASN A 23 7.01 8.47 4.16
C ASN A 23 6.16 7.22 4.41
N VAL A 24 6.70 6.02 4.16
CA VAL A 24 5.98 4.75 4.33
C VAL A 24 5.88 4.34 5.79
N HIS A 25 6.96 4.47 6.57
CA HIS A 25 6.96 3.96 7.93
C HIS A 25 6.40 4.93 8.97
N GLN A 26 6.35 6.24 8.71
CA GLN A 26 5.76 7.26 9.61
C GLN A 26 6.21 7.15 11.08
N GLY A 27 7.48 6.80 11.30
CA GLY A 27 8.06 6.53 12.64
C GLY A 27 8.01 5.07 13.12
N TYR A 28 7.21 4.21 12.49
CA TYR A 28 7.07 2.77 12.82
C TYR A 28 7.89 1.88 11.87
N VAL A 29 9.21 2.02 11.95
CA VAL A 29 10.18 1.27 11.13
C VAL A 29 10.05 -0.25 11.33
N PRO A 30 10.12 -0.80 12.56
CA PRO A 30 10.14 -2.25 12.74
C PRO A 30 8.82 -2.91 12.31
N GLU A 31 7.67 -2.30 12.58
CA GLU A 31 6.36 -2.82 12.18
C GLU A 31 6.21 -2.87 10.66
N THR A 32 6.72 -1.85 9.98
CA THR A 32 6.73 -1.77 8.53
C THR A 32 7.57 -2.89 7.94
N LEU A 33 8.80 -3.10 8.44
CA LEU A 33 9.68 -4.17 7.98
C LEU A 33 9.11 -5.57 8.26
N ILE A 34 8.50 -5.75 9.43
CA ILE A 34 7.83 -7.01 9.81
C ILE A 34 6.71 -7.35 8.83
N ARG A 35 5.95 -6.37 8.33
CA ARG A 35 4.90 -6.62 7.32
C ARG A 35 5.47 -7.23 6.03
N PHE A 36 6.60 -6.74 5.54
CA PHE A 36 7.27 -7.30 4.36
C PHE A 36 7.89 -8.68 4.64
N LEU A 37 8.45 -8.88 5.84
CA LEU A 37 8.97 -10.18 6.27
C LEU A 37 7.84 -11.22 6.38
N LYS A 38 6.72 -10.88 7.01
CA LYS A 38 5.54 -11.75 7.10
C LYS A 38 5.02 -12.17 5.73
N ALA A 39 4.98 -11.24 4.76
CA ALA A 39 4.54 -11.52 3.39
C ALA A 39 5.48 -12.43 2.58
N ARG A 40 6.71 -12.65 3.05
CA ARG A 40 7.75 -13.46 2.39
C ARG A 40 8.34 -14.52 3.31
N GLU A 41 7.54 -15.02 4.25
CA GLU A 41 7.90 -16.14 5.14
C GLU A 41 9.22 -15.91 5.89
N TRP A 42 9.45 -14.68 6.37
CA TRP A 42 10.65 -14.25 7.07
C TRP A 42 11.96 -14.34 6.27
N ASN A 43 11.88 -14.43 4.94
CA ASN A 43 13.05 -14.39 4.08
C ASN A 43 13.50 -12.94 3.82
N ALA A 44 14.64 -12.54 4.43
CA ALA A 44 15.16 -11.18 4.35
C ALA A 44 15.48 -10.72 2.90
N SER A 45 16.07 -11.59 2.07
CA SER A 45 16.43 -11.24 0.68
C SER A 45 15.19 -11.02 -0.19
N LYS A 46 14.19 -11.91 -0.09
CA LYS A 46 12.92 -11.76 -0.83
C LYS A 46 12.11 -10.56 -0.33
N ALA A 47 12.10 -10.31 0.98
CA ALA A 47 11.44 -9.16 1.57
C ALA A 47 12.10 -7.84 1.12
N HIS A 48 13.44 -7.79 1.10
CA HIS A 48 14.19 -6.65 0.58
C HIS A 48 13.85 -6.36 -0.88
N LYS A 49 13.84 -7.39 -1.75
CA LYS A 49 13.46 -7.22 -3.16
C LYS A 49 12.05 -6.65 -3.30
N MET A 50 11.07 -7.19 -2.57
CA MET A 50 9.69 -6.69 -2.59
C MET A 50 9.58 -5.24 -2.09
N LEU A 51 10.36 -4.88 -1.07
CA LEU A 51 10.39 -3.53 -0.51
C LEU A 51 10.96 -2.53 -1.52
N ILE A 52 12.08 -2.87 -2.17
CA ILE A 52 12.70 -2.02 -3.21
C ILE A 52 11.79 -1.87 -4.42
N GLU A 53 11.13 -2.94 -4.88
CA GLU A 53 10.13 -2.87 -5.96
C GLU A 53 8.96 -1.94 -5.59
N SER A 54 8.48 -2.01 -4.33
CA SER A 54 7.43 -1.12 -3.82
C SER A 54 7.87 0.35 -3.78
N LEU A 55 9.08 0.63 -3.28
CA LEU A 55 9.63 1.99 -3.20
C LEU A 55 9.84 2.58 -4.61
N ASN A 56 10.39 1.80 -5.54
CA ASN A 56 10.54 2.21 -6.93
C ASN A 56 9.19 2.54 -7.57
N TRP A 57 8.17 1.71 -7.36
CA TRP A 57 6.82 1.98 -7.88
C TRP A 57 6.25 3.29 -7.32
N ARG A 58 6.47 3.57 -6.03
CA ARG A 58 6.03 4.84 -5.41
C ARG A 58 6.71 6.06 -6.01
N VAL A 59 8.02 5.98 -6.27
CA VAL A 59 8.78 7.06 -6.92
C VAL A 59 8.31 7.27 -8.35
N GLN A 60 8.19 6.20 -9.14
CA GLN A 60 7.74 6.25 -10.54
C GLN A 60 6.34 6.85 -10.71
N ASN A 61 5.42 6.56 -9.78
CA ASN A 61 4.04 7.07 -9.82
C ASN A 61 3.86 8.36 -9.01
N GLU A 62 4.94 8.89 -8.43
CA GLU A 62 4.94 10.05 -7.55
C GLU A 62 3.86 9.99 -6.45
N ILE A 63 3.73 8.82 -5.83
CA ILE A 63 2.67 8.55 -4.84
C ILE A 63 2.74 9.51 -3.66
N ASP A 64 3.94 9.91 -3.25
CA ASP A 64 4.13 10.86 -2.15
C ASP A 64 3.54 12.26 -2.46
N LYS A 65 3.30 12.58 -3.74
CA LYS A 65 2.67 13.84 -4.17
C LYS A 65 1.18 13.69 -4.50
N ILE A 66 0.58 12.50 -4.33
CA ILE A 66 -0.80 12.28 -4.78
C ILE A 66 -1.82 13.19 -4.08
N LEU A 67 -1.58 13.50 -2.81
CA LEU A 67 -2.48 14.36 -2.02
C LEU A 67 -2.36 15.85 -2.38
N SER A 68 -1.25 16.27 -2.99
CA SER A 68 -1.07 17.66 -3.45
C SER A 68 -1.53 17.87 -4.90
N LYS A 69 -1.80 16.79 -5.65
CA LYS A 69 -2.32 16.88 -7.02
C LYS A 69 -3.80 17.26 -6.98
N PRO A 70 -4.22 18.33 -7.69
CA PRO A 70 -5.63 18.71 -7.74
C PRO A 70 -6.44 17.65 -8.49
N ILE A 71 -7.65 17.37 -8.01
CA ILE A 71 -8.56 16.38 -8.58
C ILE A 71 -9.24 17.00 -9.81
N ILE A 72 -8.65 16.83 -10.99
CA ILE A 72 -9.11 17.40 -12.27
C ILE A 72 -9.10 16.31 -13.34
N PRO A 73 -10.14 16.18 -14.18
CA PRO A 73 -11.39 16.93 -14.19
C PRO A 73 -12.42 16.39 -13.17
N GLN A 74 -13.10 17.29 -12.45
CA GLN A 74 -14.01 16.91 -11.36
C GLN A 74 -15.18 16.02 -11.81
N ASP A 75 -15.70 16.25 -13.01
CA ASP A 75 -16.84 15.50 -13.56
C ASP A 75 -16.51 14.01 -13.76
N LEU A 76 -15.26 13.71 -14.15
CA LEU A 76 -14.79 12.33 -14.25
C LEU A 76 -14.81 11.65 -12.88
N TYR A 77 -14.24 12.28 -11.86
CA TYR A 77 -14.18 11.71 -10.51
C TYR A 77 -15.57 11.60 -9.86
N ARG A 78 -16.49 12.52 -10.17
CA ARG A 78 -17.90 12.41 -9.77
C ARG A 78 -18.57 11.20 -10.41
N GLY A 79 -18.45 11.04 -11.74
CA GLY A 79 -19.00 9.88 -12.44
C GLY A 79 -18.44 8.54 -11.95
N VAL A 80 -17.14 8.49 -11.64
CA VAL A 80 -16.51 7.31 -11.02
C VAL A 80 -17.09 7.04 -9.62
N ARG A 81 -17.23 8.07 -8.77
CA ARG A 81 -17.81 7.93 -7.42
C ARG A 81 -19.27 7.47 -7.45
N ASP A 82 -20.04 7.96 -8.42
CA ASP A 82 -21.46 7.63 -8.54
C ASP A 82 -21.66 6.22 -9.11
N SER A 83 -20.71 5.72 -9.91
CA SER A 83 -20.78 4.36 -10.50
C SER A 83 -20.10 3.28 -9.67
N GLN A 84 -19.03 3.61 -8.95
CA GLN A 84 -18.29 2.68 -8.10
C GLN A 84 -18.65 2.95 -6.65
N LEU A 85 -19.54 2.11 -6.09
CA LEU A 85 -20.00 2.18 -4.71
C LEU A 85 -18.92 1.70 -3.72
N ILE A 86 -17.75 2.33 -3.73
CA ILE A 86 -16.64 2.05 -2.83
C ILE A 86 -16.52 3.22 -1.85
N GLY A 87 -16.54 2.92 -0.55
CA GLY A 87 -16.46 3.93 0.49
C GLY A 87 -15.85 3.39 1.79
N LEU A 88 -15.37 4.31 2.63
CA LEU A 88 -14.86 4.01 3.97
C LEU A 88 -15.90 4.51 4.98
N SER A 89 -16.41 3.63 5.85
CA SER A 89 -17.43 4.01 6.82
C SER A 89 -17.34 3.22 8.12
N GLY A 90 -17.06 3.92 9.21
CA GLY A 90 -17.05 3.37 10.57
C GLY A 90 -15.85 2.47 10.87
N TYR A 91 -15.80 1.98 12.10
CA TYR A 91 -14.74 1.12 12.62
C TYR A 91 -15.30 -0.20 13.14
N SER A 92 -14.52 -1.27 13.07
CA SER A 92 -14.82 -2.53 13.75
C SER A 92 -14.63 -2.39 15.26
N ARG A 93 -15.08 -3.39 16.03
CA ARG A 93 -14.87 -3.42 17.48
C ARG A 93 -13.38 -3.53 17.83
N GLU A 94 -12.57 -4.05 16.92
CA GLU A 94 -11.10 -4.10 17.02
C GLU A 94 -10.41 -2.81 16.54
N GLY A 95 -11.18 -1.77 16.16
CA GLY A 95 -10.63 -0.48 15.71
C GLY A 95 -10.17 -0.46 14.25
N CYS A 96 -10.45 -1.49 13.45
CA CYS A 96 -10.09 -1.52 12.04
C CYS A 96 -11.10 -0.72 11.20
N LEU A 97 -10.62 0.14 10.30
CA LEU A 97 -11.46 0.92 9.40
C LEU A 97 -12.20 -0.01 8.42
N ARG A 98 -13.52 0.16 8.28
CA ARG A 98 -14.33 -0.69 7.42
C ARG A 98 -14.44 -0.12 6.00
N CYS A 99 -14.00 -0.91 5.03
CA CYS A 99 -14.23 -0.67 3.60
C CYS A 99 -15.58 -1.28 3.19
N LEU A 100 -16.46 -0.48 2.60
CA LEU A 100 -17.71 -0.92 1.99
C LEU A 100 -17.53 -0.91 0.47
N SER A 101 -17.87 -2.03 -0.17
CA SER A 101 -17.93 -2.15 -1.63
C SER A 101 -19.30 -2.67 -2.01
N GLY A 102 -20.10 -1.85 -2.67
CA GLY A 102 -21.38 -2.24 -3.27
C GLY A 102 -21.12 -2.94 -4.59
N SER A 103 -21.20 -4.27 -4.60
CA SER A 103 -21.15 -5.04 -5.84
C SER A 103 -22.46 -4.83 -6.61
N LEU A 104 -22.45 -4.06 -7.69
CA LEU A 104 -23.45 -4.24 -8.73
C LEU A 104 -23.15 -5.59 -9.38
N LEU A 105 -24.04 -6.57 -9.18
CA LEU A 105 -23.92 -7.91 -9.72
C LEU A 105 -24.02 -7.88 -11.26
N LEU A 106 -22.94 -7.51 -11.95
CA LEU A 106 -22.79 -7.72 -13.38
C LEU A 106 -22.02 -9.02 -13.57
N MET A 107 -22.82 -10.07 -13.75
CA MET A 107 -22.43 -11.40 -14.19
C MET A 107 -21.65 -11.32 -15.51
N THR A 108 -20.32 -11.23 -15.45
CA THR A 108 -19.43 -11.80 -16.48
C THR A 108 -18.07 -12.07 -15.83
N GLY A 109 -17.69 -13.34 -15.80
CA GLY A 109 -16.59 -13.83 -14.99
C GLY A 109 -15.22 -13.31 -15.42
N PHE A 110 -14.41 -12.96 -14.43
CA PHE A 110 -12.98 -13.23 -14.40
C PHE A 110 -12.54 -13.16 -12.93
N GLY A 111 -11.91 -14.21 -12.43
CA GLY A 111 -11.58 -14.36 -11.01
C GLY A 111 -10.62 -13.28 -10.53
N ALA A 112 -11.11 -12.37 -9.69
CA ALA A 112 -10.28 -11.46 -8.93
C ALA A 112 -10.12 -12.02 -7.51
N LYS A 113 -8.91 -12.51 -7.20
CA LYS A 113 -8.51 -12.81 -5.83
C LYS A 113 -8.55 -11.50 -5.03
N PHE A 114 -9.48 -11.42 -4.08
CA PHE A 114 -9.46 -10.44 -3.00
C PHE A 114 -8.15 -10.61 -2.23
N LEU A 115 -7.21 -9.68 -2.36
CA LEU A 115 -6.16 -9.53 -1.37
C LEU A 115 -6.80 -8.82 -0.18
N SER A 116 -7.15 -9.60 0.84
CA SER A 116 -7.48 -9.08 2.16
C SER A 116 -6.26 -8.31 2.66
N CYS A 117 -6.38 -6.99 2.83
CA CYS A 117 -5.46 -6.24 3.68
C CYS A 117 -5.64 -6.74 5.10
N VAL A 118 -4.70 -7.56 5.56
CA VAL A 118 -4.46 -7.89 6.97
C VAL A 118 -3.41 -6.93 7.50
#